data_AF-A0A7S2WKU0-F1
#
_entry.id   AF-A0A7S2WKU0-F1
#
_cell.length_a   1.000
_cell.length_b   1.000
_cell.length_c   1.000
_cell.angle_alpha   90.00
_cell.angle_beta   90.00
_cell.angle_gamma   90.00
#
_symmetry.space_group_name_H-M   'P 1'
#
loop_
_entity.id
_entity.type
_entity.pdbx_description
1 polymer ?
#
loop_
_entity_poly.entity_id
_entity_poly.type
_entity_poly.pdbx_seq_one_letter_code
_entity_poly.pdbx_strand_id
1 'polypeptide(L)'
;RRRQRPHRLGGGGVVRSGPGKGWLCPLRAFGLESALSIQEVTASMSTAAGGPEDFLALADSFGVDPSAEPFLVPLLRQFFYTPLPPGWQRLSTLDGEHEGFLHGPSGERLTSHPARAFFERRLEDARRHQREAAPAEIGSSESWVELYGPTGESRFHDLCSGASRSSPAPHATTHPTGFDRDLPGHESPQASPVRGREWSQRESSAKFLGLAERWPWVSGSELPPENLVFRGWFQEASGARGELVRRELTLEYNCCRGEFVVQLSGSDKEYVLSHIPGKYGAVTELDLHVGAVLQLLGKPTELKQANLETSTWIQREASRLDKLEEGLLRSVRKYGVHSTHAAGGAQAAKVVFRSLPNPAGADLRQRHTDVERLYRVLQEIRPSDAETWRRKVSQRPRTTVRIQHRDDAAGSTRTTMENSEECGGGEY
;
A
#
# COMPACT_ATOMS: atom_id res chain seq x y z
N ARG A 1 1.21 23.57 -65.58
CA ARG A 1 1.45 24.93 -65.01
C ARG A 1 2.13 24.76 -63.65
N ARG A 2 3.44 25.05 -63.61
CA ARG A 2 4.35 24.90 -62.45
C ARG A 2 3.97 25.90 -61.34
N ARG A 3 4.04 25.48 -60.07
CA ARG A 3 4.14 26.40 -58.92
C ARG A 3 5.58 26.40 -58.41
N GLN A 4 6.12 27.62 -58.35
CA GLN A 4 7.51 27.94 -58.01
C GLN A 4 7.69 28.05 -56.48
N ARG A 5 8.90 27.69 -56.04
CA ARG A 5 9.48 28.04 -54.72
C ARG A 5 9.88 29.52 -54.71
N PRO A 6 9.90 30.20 -53.56
CA PRO A 6 10.71 31.39 -53.38
C PRO A 6 12.07 31.05 -52.76
N HIS A 7 13.13 31.53 -53.40
CA HIS A 7 14.46 31.71 -52.83
C HIS A 7 14.45 32.87 -51.82
N ARG A 8 15.18 32.74 -50.71
CA ARG A 8 15.68 33.87 -49.93
C ARG A 8 17.21 33.84 -49.97
N LEU A 9 17.76 34.90 -50.56
CA LEU A 9 19.18 35.24 -50.58
C LEU A 9 19.49 36.18 -49.41
N GLY A 10 20.72 36.08 -48.90
CA GLY A 10 21.55 37.25 -48.63
C GLY A 10 21.53 37.83 -47.23
N GLY A 11 22.71 37.90 -46.61
CA GLY A 11 22.94 38.71 -45.42
C GLY A 11 24.22 38.35 -44.68
N GLY A 12 25.38 38.56 -45.33
CA GLY A 12 26.67 38.53 -44.65
C GLY A 12 26.84 39.74 -43.74
N GLY A 13 27.56 39.55 -42.63
CA GLY A 13 27.92 40.59 -41.67
C GLY A 13 29.13 40.18 -40.85
N VAL A 14 30.31 40.50 -41.38
CA VAL A 14 31.61 40.49 -40.69
C VAL A 14 31.76 41.81 -39.94
N VAL A 15 31.93 41.83 -38.61
CA VAL A 15 32.62 42.92 -37.88
C VAL A 15 33.23 42.44 -36.56
N ARG A 16 34.58 42.45 -36.56
CA ARG A 16 35.56 42.86 -35.53
C ARG A 16 35.52 42.29 -34.10
N SER A 17 36.59 41.54 -33.86
CA SER A 17 37.34 41.48 -32.60
C SER A 17 37.81 42.86 -32.12
N GLY A 18 37.75 43.07 -30.81
CA GLY A 18 38.39 44.17 -30.10
C GLY A 18 38.79 43.71 -28.70
N PRO A 19 40.05 43.91 -28.26
CA PRO A 19 40.51 43.55 -26.93
C PRO A 19 40.48 44.75 -25.97
N GLY A 20 40.29 44.46 -24.67
CA GLY A 20 40.90 45.25 -23.60
C GLY A 20 39.96 45.83 -22.55
N LYS A 21 40.55 45.95 -21.34
CA LYS A 21 40.12 46.64 -20.11
C LYS A 21 39.28 45.74 -19.19
N GLY A 22 39.81 45.16 -18.11
CA GLY A 22 40.76 45.72 -17.15
C GLY A 22 40.00 46.57 -16.14
N TRP A 23 39.40 45.90 -15.15
CA TRP A 23 38.83 46.53 -13.97
C TRP A 23 39.35 45.79 -12.73
N LEU A 24 40.42 46.37 -12.17
CA LEU A 24 40.82 46.22 -10.79
C LEU A 24 39.83 47.03 -9.93
N CYS A 25 39.31 46.43 -8.87
CA CYS A 25 38.72 47.13 -7.74
C CYS A 25 38.90 46.29 -6.46
N PRO A 26 38.89 46.95 -5.28
CA PRO A 26 40.02 46.86 -4.37
C PRO A 26 39.79 45.99 -3.14
N LEU A 27 40.92 45.53 -2.60
CA LEU A 27 41.11 45.10 -1.22
C LEU A 27 40.46 46.10 -0.23
N ARG A 28 39.53 45.61 0.58
CA ARG A 28 39.26 46.19 1.90
C ARG A 28 39.47 45.12 2.96
N ALA A 29 40.51 45.32 3.74
CA ALA A 29 40.75 44.69 5.02
C ALA A 29 39.71 45.20 6.04
N PHE A 30 39.08 44.28 6.75
CA PHE A 30 38.62 44.49 8.13
C PHE A 30 38.80 43.16 8.86
N GLY A 31 39.72 43.15 9.80
CA GLY A 31 39.91 42.07 10.75
C GLY A 31 39.23 42.40 12.07
N LEU A 32 39.07 41.31 12.83
CA LEU A 32 38.86 41.19 14.28
C LEU A 32 37.43 41.00 14.80
N GLU A 33 37.25 39.77 15.29
CA GLU A 33 36.67 39.39 16.58
C GLU A 33 35.15 39.15 16.65
N SER A 34 34.77 37.89 16.43
CA SER A 34 33.88 37.16 17.33
C SER A 34 34.07 35.66 17.12
N ALA A 35 34.89 35.06 17.99
CA ALA A 35 35.04 33.62 18.09
C ALA A 35 33.82 33.03 18.80
N LEU A 36 32.88 32.49 18.03
CA LEU A 36 31.99 31.43 18.48
C LEU A 36 32.21 30.24 17.55
N SER A 37 32.89 29.24 18.10
CA SER A 37 33.17 27.95 17.50
C SER A 37 31.87 27.23 17.18
N ILE A 38 31.36 27.39 15.95
CA ILE A 38 30.36 26.49 15.38
C ILE A 38 31.16 25.36 14.75
N GLN A 39 31.39 24.30 15.53
CA GLN A 39 31.77 23.02 14.97
C GLN A 39 30.62 22.48 14.13
N GLU A 40 30.99 21.94 12.98
CA GLU A 40 30.14 21.24 12.02
C GLU A 40 29.26 20.19 12.71
N VAL A 41 27.96 20.44 12.80
CA VAL A 41 26.97 19.37 12.95
C VAL A 41 26.62 18.89 11.55
N THR A 42 27.53 18.10 10.98
CA THR A 42 27.17 17.20 9.89
C THR A 42 26.12 16.23 10.42
N ALA A 43 25.11 15.97 9.60
CA ALA A 43 23.98 15.12 9.90
C ALA A 43 24.42 13.74 10.37
N SER A 44 24.47 13.56 11.70
CA SER A 44 24.33 12.26 12.33
C SER A 44 22.89 11.83 12.14
N MET A 45 22.60 11.14 11.04
CA MET A 45 21.44 10.24 11.00
C MET A 45 21.76 9.13 12.00
N SER A 46 21.37 9.41 13.24
CA SER A 46 21.50 8.59 14.42
C SER A 46 21.05 7.16 14.10
N THR A 47 22.02 6.27 14.06
CA THR A 47 21.93 4.83 14.26
C THR A 47 21.45 4.52 15.68
N ALA A 48 20.29 5.02 16.07
CA ALA A 48 19.56 4.58 17.26
C ALA A 48 18.47 3.61 16.81
N ALA A 49 18.88 2.46 16.26
CA ALA A 49 18.00 1.30 16.22
C ALA A 49 17.88 0.82 17.66
N GLY A 50 16.97 1.45 18.41
CA GLY A 50 16.74 1.07 19.80
C GLY A 50 16.40 -0.41 19.87
N GLY A 51 16.94 -1.06 20.90
CA GLY A 51 16.76 -2.50 21.10
C GLY A 51 15.30 -2.85 21.39
N PRO A 52 14.97 -4.15 21.48
CA PRO A 52 13.64 -4.58 21.91
C PRO A 52 13.26 -3.99 23.30
N GLU A 53 14.25 -3.74 24.16
CA GLU A 53 14.03 -3.10 25.47
C GLU A 53 13.53 -1.65 25.33
N ASP A 54 14.07 -0.87 24.39
CA ASP A 54 13.62 0.50 24.14
C ASP A 54 12.19 0.54 23.60
N PHE A 55 11.80 -0.46 22.78
CA PHE A 55 10.44 -0.59 22.30
C PHE A 55 9.46 -0.94 23.44
N LEU A 56 9.87 -1.80 24.38
CA LEU A 56 9.05 -2.16 25.54
C LEU A 56 8.91 -0.98 26.51
N ALA A 57 9.99 -0.24 26.78
CA ALA A 57 9.94 0.99 27.56
C ALA A 57 9.03 2.04 26.89
N LEU A 58 9.06 2.14 25.56
CA LEU A 58 8.14 2.97 24.82
C LEU A 58 6.68 2.52 25.02
N ALA A 59 6.40 1.22 24.86
CA ALA A 59 5.04 0.67 25.02
C ALA A 59 4.48 0.95 26.42
N ASP A 60 5.31 0.77 27.45
CA ASP A 60 4.98 1.09 28.84
C ASP A 60 4.69 2.59 29.02
N SER A 61 5.50 3.46 28.39
CA SER A 61 5.26 4.90 28.43
C SER A 61 3.92 5.34 27.81
N PHE A 62 3.35 4.56 26.89
CA PHE A 62 2.02 4.76 26.32
C PHE A 62 0.90 4.01 27.05
N GLY A 63 1.23 3.24 28.09
CA GLY A 63 0.30 2.37 28.80
C GLY A 63 -0.32 1.32 27.87
N VAL A 64 0.50 0.74 26.97
CA VAL A 64 0.08 -0.34 26.07
C VAL A 64 0.85 -1.60 26.46
N ASP A 65 0.13 -2.66 26.79
CA ASP A 65 0.72 -4.00 26.93
C ASP A 65 0.70 -4.70 25.56
N PRO A 66 1.85 -4.94 24.91
CA PRO A 66 1.90 -5.61 23.61
C PRO A 66 1.26 -7.00 23.60
N SER A 67 1.18 -7.68 24.75
CA SER A 67 0.61 -9.02 24.88
C SER A 67 -0.93 -8.97 24.95
N ALA A 68 -1.48 -8.01 25.69
CA ALA A 68 -2.92 -7.83 25.83
C ALA A 68 -3.56 -7.06 24.66
N GLU A 69 -2.83 -6.11 24.07
CA GLU A 69 -3.30 -5.24 22.98
C GLU A 69 -2.42 -5.37 21.72
N PRO A 70 -2.28 -6.58 21.14
CA PRO A 70 -1.37 -6.80 20.00
C PRO A 70 -1.75 -5.99 18.76
N PHE A 71 -3.02 -5.58 18.64
CA PHE A 71 -3.52 -4.73 17.55
C PHE A 71 -2.99 -3.29 17.60
N LEU A 72 -2.43 -2.84 18.73
CA LEU A 72 -1.81 -1.52 18.89
C LEU A 72 -0.32 -1.50 18.57
N VAL A 73 0.34 -2.66 18.52
CA VAL A 73 1.78 -2.79 18.25
C VAL A 73 2.20 -2.13 16.93
N PRO A 74 1.44 -2.22 15.81
CA PRO A 74 1.77 -1.50 14.59
C PRO A 74 1.80 0.02 14.75
N LEU A 75 0.89 0.61 15.54
CA LEU A 75 0.85 2.05 15.81
C LEU A 75 2.03 2.50 16.68
N LEU A 76 2.40 1.69 17.69
CA LEU A 76 3.59 1.95 18.50
C LEU A 76 4.87 1.88 17.68
N ARG A 77 4.99 0.88 16.79
CA ARG A 77 6.13 0.79 15.86
C ARG A 77 6.20 2.01 14.96
N GLN A 78 5.06 2.46 14.45
CA GLN A 78 5.01 3.67 13.65
C GLN A 78 5.50 4.89 14.45
N PHE A 79 5.07 5.06 15.70
CA PHE A 79 5.59 6.14 16.57
C PHE A 79 7.10 6.01 16.79
N PHE A 80 7.59 4.81 17.11
CA PHE A 80 9.01 4.53 17.38
C PHE A 80 9.93 4.96 16.22
N TYR A 81 9.48 4.78 14.97
CA TYR A 81 10.21 5.19 13.77
C TYR A 81 9.84 6.58 13.25
N THR A 82 8.95 7.32 13.92
CA THR A 82 8.53 8.65 13.46
C THR A 82 9.66 9.65 13.70
N PRO A 83 10.22 10.29 12.65
CA PRO A 83 11.24 11.30 12.83
C PRO A 83 10.67 12.55 13.51
N LEU A 84 11.55 13.32 14.15
CA LEU A 84 11.18 14.61 14.72
C LEU A 84 10.66 15.57 13.62
N PRO A 85 9.59 16.34 13.88
CA PRO A 85 9.14 17.35 12.94
C PRO A 85 10.23 18.41 12.69
N PRO A 86 10.26 19.08 11.52
CA PRO A 86 11.28 20.07 11.21
C PRO A 86 11.34 21.19 12.25
N GLY A 87 12.55 21.53 12.70
CA GLY A 87 12.79 22.53 13.75
C GLY A 87 12.91 21.94 15.16
N TRP A 88 12.49 20.70 15.37
CA TRP A 88 12.67 20.01 16.65
C TRP A 88 14.01 19.27 16.71
N GLN A 89 14.65 19.33 17.87
CA GLN A 89 15.91 18.66 18.17
C GLN A 89 15.79 17.95 19.52
N ARG A 90 16.42 16.78 19.65
CA ARG A 90 16.54 16.09 20.94
C ARG A 90 17.62 16.78 21.77
N LEU A 91 17.29 17.14 23.01
CA LEU A 91 18.23 17.62 24.01
C LEU A 91 18.54 16.47 24.95
N SER A 92 19.80 16.06 24.98
CA SER A 92 20.35 15.25 26.07
C SER A 92 21.10 16.17 27.02
N THR A 93 20.71 16.18 28.28
CA THR A 93 21.51 16.83 29.34
C THR A 93 22.76 15.99 29.58
N LEU A 94 23.90 16.62 29.89
CA LEU A 94 25.18 15.92 30.13
C LEU A 94 25.07 14.82 31.21
N ASP A 95 24.15 15.01 32.15
CA ASP A 95 23.90 14.09 33.26
C ASP A 95 23.02 12.89 32.87
N GLY A 96 22.51 12.84 31.63
CA GLY A 96 21.65 11.75 31.13
C GLY A 96 20.25 11.68 31.78
N GLU A 97 19.98 12.42 32.85
CA GLU A 97 18.72 12.34 33.60
C GLU A 97 17.52 13.02 32.92
N HIS A 98 17.77 13.94 32.00
CA HIS A 98 16.70 14.67 31.32
C HIS A 98 16.88 14.60 29.80
N GLU A 99 16.12 13.69 29.19
CA GLU A 99 15.85 13.72 27.76
C GLU A 99 14.65 14.64 27.49
N GLY A 100 14.85 15.63 26.65
CA GLY A 100 13.79 16.55 26.22
C GLY A 100 13.88 16.86 24.74
N PHE A 101 12.94 17.65 24.25
CA PHE A 101 12.88 18.12 22.88
C PHE A 101 12.78 19.64 22.86
N LEU A 102 13.57 20.29 22.01
CA LEU A 102 13.57 21.74 21.83
C LEU A 102 13.21 22.08 20.40
N HIS A 103 12.25 22.98 20.22
CA HIS A 103 11.96 23.57 18.92
C HIS A 103 12.85 24.80 18.72
N GLY A 104 13.86 24.70 17.85
CA GLY A 104 14.86 25.74 17.62
C GLY A 104 14.28 27.13 17.34
N PRO A 105 13.30 27.27 16.41
CA PRO A 105 12.74 28.58 16.08
C PRO A 105 11.92 29.25 17.19
N SER A 106 11.17 28.48 18.00
CA SER A 106 10.29 29.05 19.05
C SER A 106 10.92 29.03 20.45
N GLY A 107 11.97 28.25 20.66
CA GLY A 107 12.54 27.98 21.98
C GLY A 107 11.66 27.09 22.86
N GLU A 108 10.57 26.53 22.32
CA GLU A 108 9.64 25.68 23.06
C GLU A 108 10.29 24.36 23.46
N ARG A 109 10.06 23.95 24.71
CA ARG A 109 10.61 22.71 25.28
C ARG A 109 9.50 21.74 25.62
N LEU A 110 9.64 20.49 25.20
CA LEU A 110 8.76 19.38 25.56
C LEU A 110 9.56 18.28 26.25
N THR A 111 8.92 17.63 27.22
CA THR A 111 9.45 16.43 27.88
C THR A 111 9.19 15.16 27.06
N SER A 112 8.38 15.23 26.00
CA SER A 112 8.02 14.10 25.16
C SER A 112 8.03 14.46 23.67
N HIS A 113 8.05 13.43 22.82
CA HIS A 113 8.08 13.62 21.37
C HIS A 113 6.90 14.50 20.91
N PRO A 114 7.09 15.50 20.04
CA PRO A 114 6.01 16.40 19.61
C PRO A 114 4.80 15.71 18.98
N ALA A 115 5.02 14.54 18.35
CA ALA A 115 3.94 13.75 17.77
C ALA A 115 3.16 12.89 18.79
N ARG A 116 3.55 12.87 20.07
CA ARG A 116 2.98 11.97 21.09
C ARG A 116 1.46 12.12 21.21
N ALA A 117 0.96 13.34 21.35
CA ALA A 117 -0.47 13.61 21.46
C ALA A 117 -1.28 13.10 20.26
N PHE A 118 -0.70 13.14 19.05
CA PHE A 118 -1.35 12.59 17.85
C PHE A 118 -1.49 11.07 17.94
N PHE A 119 -0.44 10.38 18.38
CA PHE A 119 -0.46 8.92 18.50
C PHE A 119 -1.29 8.43 19.69
N GLU A 120 -1.29 9.14 20.82
CA GLU A 120 -2.19 8.84 21.94
C GLU A 120 -3.65 8.84 21.50
N ARG A 121 -4.07 9.85 20.71
CA ARG A 121 -5.41 9.89 20.14
C ARG A 121 -5.70 8.72 19.20
N ARG A 122 -4.75 8.35 18.34
CA ARG A 122 -4.89 7.20 17.42
C ARG A 122 -4.98 5.87 18.17
N LEU A 123 -4.23 5.70 19.26
CA LEU A 123 -4.31 4.52 20.12
C LEU A 123 -5.70 4.44 20.80
N GLU A 124 -6.21 5.56 21.31
CA GLU A 124 -7.55 5.61 21.92
C GLU A 124 -8.64 5.31 20.89
N ASP A 125 -8.52 5.85 19.67
CA ASP A 125 -9.44 5.57 18.56
C ASP A 125 -9.42 4.09 18.17
N ALA A 126 -8.24 3.46 18.11
CA ALA A 126 -8.10 2.03 17.84
C ALA A 126 -8.71 1.17 18.95
N ARG A 127 -8.51 1.53 20.22
CA ARG A 127 -9.16 0.87 21.38
C ARG A 127 -10.68 1.03 21.32
N ARG A 128 -11.19 2.20 20.94
CA ARG A 128 -12.62 2.44 20.78
C ARG A 128 -13.19 1.57 19.67
N HIS A 129 -12.54 1.52 18.51
CA HIS A 129 -12.96 0.63 17.42
C HIS A 129 -12.90 -0.84 17.82
N GLN A 130 -11.91 -1.27 18.59
CA GLN A 130 -11.86 -2.64 19.10
C GLN A 130 -13.02 -2.91 20.07
N ARG A 131 -13.41 -1.96 20.92
CA ARG A 131 -14.58 -2.06 21.81
C ARG A 131 -15.91 -2.07 21.06
N GLU A 132 -16.02 -1.30 19.98
CA GLU A 132 -17.20 -1.27 19.11
C GLU A 132 -17.31 -2.52 18.22
N ALA A 133 -16.16 -3.04 17.77
CA ALA A 133 -16.07 -4.21 16.91
C ALA A 133 -16.12 -5.53 17.70
N ALA A 134 -15.68 -5.52 18.97
CA ALA A 134 -15.99 -6.57 19.90
C ALA A 134 -17.51 -6.54 20.10
N PRO A 135 -18.26 -7.50 19.54
CA PRO A 135 -19.70 -7.47 19.65
C PRO A 135 -20.06 -7.47 21.14
N ALA A 136 -20.79 -6.44 21.58
CA ALA A 136 -21.43 -6.41 22.87
C ALA A 136 -22.30 -7.67 22.96
N GLU A 137 -21.82 -8.67 23.70
CA GLU A 137 -22.53 -9.91 23.99
C GLU A 137 -23.25 -10.54 22.77
N ILE A 138 -22.49 -11.15 21.86
CA ILE A 138 -22.95 -12.47 21.39
C ILE A 138 -22.80 -13.36 22.62
N GLY A 139 -23.89 -13.53 23.37
CA GLY A 139 -23.94 -14.50 24.45
C GLY A 139 -23.41 -15.83 23.92
N SER A 140 -22.24 -16.24 24.42
CA SER A 140 -21.76 -17.62 24.55
C SER A 140 -22.47 -18.69 23.70
N SER A 141 -22.45 -18.58 22.36
CA SER A 141 -23.05 -19.63 21.53
C SER A 141 -22.23 -20.09 20.33
N GLU A 142 -21.16 -19.40 19.93
CA GLU A 142 -20.45 -19.72 18.68
C GLU A 142 -19.02 -20.25 18.84
N SER A 143 -18.55 -20.57 20.05
CA SER A 143 -17.24 -21.23 20.28
C SER A 143 -17.33 -22.74 20.54
N TRP A 144 -18.49 -23.35 20.29
CA TRP A 144 -18.69 -24.80 20.42
C TRP A 144 -18.32 -25.52 19.12
N VAL A 145 -17.34 -26.42 19.20
CA VAL A 145 -16.98 -27.35 18.11
C VAL A 145 -17.61 -28.70 18.41
N GLU A 146 -18.37 -29.24 17.45
CA GLU A 146 -18.91 -30.60 17.51
C GLU A 146 -17.85 -31.59 17.01
N LEU A 147 -17.46 -32.51 17.88
CA LEU A 147 -16.48 -33.57 17.61
C LEU A 147 -17.19 -34.91 17.61
N TYR A 148 -16.94 -35.72 16.58
CA TYR A 148 -17.48 -37.07 16.47
C TYR A 148 -16.44 -38.09 16.93
N GLY A 149 -16.80 -38.88 17.94
CA GLY A 149 -15.99 -40.02 18.36
C GLY A 149 -16.06 -41.18 17.35
N PRO A 150 -15.12 -42.14 17.41
CA PRO A 150 -15.12 -43.32 16.53
C PRO A 150 -16.36 -44.22 16.68
N THR A 151 -17.14 -44.03 17.74
CA THR A 151 -18.43 -44.70 18.00
C THR A 151 -19.65 -43.95 17.45
N GLY A 152 -19.47 -42.78 16.83
CA GLY A 152 -20.56 -41.95 16.28
C GLY A 152 -21.22 -40.99 17.29
N GLU A 153 -20.74 -40.94 18.53
CA GLU A 153 -21.25 -39.99 19.53
C GLU A 153 -20.72 -38.58 19.27
N SER A 154 -21.60 -37.57 19.32
CA SER A 154 -21.21 -36.17 19.25
C SER A 154 -20.91 -35.59 20.62
N ARG A 155 -19.78 -34.88 20.72
CA ARG A 155 -19.38 -34.09 21.90
C ARG A 155 -19.16 -32.66 21.49
N PHE A 156 -19.70 -31.73 22.27
CA PHE A 156 -19.47 -30.30 22.04
C PHE A 156 -18.36 -29.82 22.95
N HIS A 157 -17.32 -29.24 22.36
CA HIS A 157 -16.17 -28.69 23.07
C HIS A 157 -16.14 -27.18 22.88
N ASP A 158 -16.12 -26.43 23.99
CA ASP A 158 -15.89 -24.99 23.95
C ASP A 158 -14.38 -24.73 23.90
N LEU A 159 -13.92 -24.10 22.81
CA LEU A 159 -12.50 -23.82 22.60
C LEU A 159 -11.95 -22.74 23.54
N CYS A 160 -12.80 -21.89 24.08
CA CYS A 160 -12.37 -20.78 24.93
C CYS A 160 -12.33 -21.16 26.41
N SER A 161 -13.30 -21.94 26.90
CA SER A 161 -13.39 -22.32 28.31
C SER A 161 -12.79 -23.70 28.62
N GLY A 162 -12.54 -24.52 27.60
CA GLY A 162 -12.12 -25.91 27.77
C GLY A 162 -13.24 -26.83 28.28
N ALA A 163 -14.48 -26.34 28.40
CA ALA A 163 -15.60 -27.13 28.84
C ALA A 163 -16.07 -28.12 27.76
N SER A 164 -16.42 -29.33 28.18
CA SER A 164 -17.01 -30.37 27.32
C SER A 164 -18.41 -30.74 27.80
N ARG A 165 -19.36 -30.87 26.88
CA ARG A 165 -20.70 -31.40 27.17
C ARG A 165 -21.09 -32.50 26.18
N SER A 166 -21.60 -33.61 26.70
CA SER A 166 -22.29 -34.62 25.90
C SER A 166 -23.72 -34.15 25.64
N SER A 167 -24.23 -34.37 24.43
CA SER A 167 -25.58 -33.94 24.06
C SER A 167 -26.62 -34.57 25.01
N PRO A 168 -27.50 -33.78 25.68
CA PRO A 168 -28.65 -34.35 26.36
C PRO A 168 -29.68 -34.84 25.32
N ALA A 169 -30.38 -35.93 25.64
CA ALA A 169 -31.45 -36.49 24.82
C ALA A 169 -32.59 -35.47 24.57
N PRO A 170 -33.29 -35.54 23.43
CA PRO A 170 -34.18 -34.48 23.00
C PRO A 170 -35.49 -34.46 23.82
N HIS A 171 -35.70 -33.41 24.61
CA HIS A 171 -37.02 -33.10 25.18
C HIS A 171 -37.43 -31.63 24.96
N ALA A 172 -38.58 -31.50 24.30
CA ALA A 172 -39.62 -30.48 24.39
C ALA A 172 -39.26 -28.98 24.27
N THR A 173 -39.51 -28.46 23.08
CA THR A 173 -39.80 -27.06 22.76
C THR A 173 -40.84 -26.45 23.71
N THR A 174 -40.48 -25.37 24.39
CA THR A 174 -41.47 -24.45 24.99
C THR A 174 -41.15 -23.02 24.53
N HIS A 175 -42.10 -22.39 23.85
CA HIS A 175 -42.05 -21.00 23.41
C HIS A 175 -42.20 -20.03 24.58
N PRO A 176 -41.60 -18.83 24.51
CA PRO A 176 -42.15 -17.67 25.18
C PRO A 176 -42.65 -16.62 24.18
N THR A 177 -43.95 -16.37 24.27
CA THR A 177 -44.66 -15.14 23.86
C THR A 177 -44.27 -13.98 24.77
N GLY A 178 -44.10 -12.78 24.22
CA GLY A 178 -43.99 -11.56 25.04
C GLY A 178 -43.51 -10.35 24.24
N PHE A 179 -44.42 -9.77 23.47
CA PHE A 179 -44.26 -8.51 22.75
C PHE A 179 -44.70 -7.40 23.72
N ASP A 180 -43.83 -6.45 24.05
CA ASP A 180 -44.29 -5.16 24.58
C ASP A 180 -43.42 -4.00 24.09
N ARG A 181 -44.12 -2.98 23.60
CA ARG A 181 -43.61 -1.72 23.04
C ARG A 181 -43.47 -0.72 24.18
N ASP A 182 -42.44 0.12 24.14
CA ASP A 182 -42.59 1.57 24.35
C ASP A 182 -41.29 2.31 24.01
N LEU A 183 -41.41 3.37 23.20
CA LEU A 183 -40.37 4.33 22.83
C LEU A 183 -40.97 5.74 22.90
N PRO A 184 -40.29 6.68 23.57
CA PRO A 184 -40.18 8.07 23.13
C PRO A 184 -38.67 8.44 23.06
N GLY A 185 -38.18 9.39 22.28
CA GLY A 185 -38.71 10.61 21.71
C GLY A 185 -37.51 11.33 21.08
N HIS A 186 -37.80 12.17 20.09
CA HIS A 186 -36.87 12.62 19.07
C HIS A 186 -36.58 14.10 19.29
N GLU A 187 -35.35 14.51 19.65
CA GLU A 187 -34.93 15.92 19.58
C GLU A 187 -33.47 16.09 19.13
N SER A 188 -33.32 16.72 17.98
CA SER A 188 -32.17 17.52 17.51
C SER A 188 -32.81 18.66 16.73
N PRO A 189 -32.36 19.92 16.83
CA PRO A 189 -31.08 20.29 16.21
C PRO A 189 -30.36 21.50 16.84
N GLN A 190 -29.08 21.71 16.51
CA GLN A 190 -28.61 23.00 15.99
C GLN A 190 -27.18 22.94 15.45
N ALA A 191 -26.97 23.69 14.39
CA ALA A 191 -25.78 23.76 13.56
C ALA A 191 -25.14 25.15 13.63
N SER A 192 -23.91 25.22 13.09
CA SER A 192 -23.21 26.37 12.45
C SER A 192 -21.99 26.90 13.23
N PRO A 193 -21.07 27.68 12.60
CA PRO A 193 -20.34 27.42 11.35
C PRO A 193 -18.85 27.93 11.40
N VAL A 194 -18.15 27.92 10.24
CA VAL A 194 -16.97 28.78 9.88
C VAL A 194 -15.61 28.32 10.49
N ARG A 195 -14.40 28.32 9.87
CA ARG A 195 -13.70 28.87 8.68
C ARG A 195 -12.47 27.95 8.47
N GLY A 196 -12.05 27.53 7.27
CA GLY A 196 -11.19 28.28 6.35
C GLY A 196 -9.69 28.33 6.74
N ARG A 197 -8.83 27.50 6.11
CA ARG A 197 -7.52 27.86 5.48
C ARG A 197 -6.65 26.63 5.15
N GLU A 198 -6.51 26.38 3.84
CA GLU A 198 -5.25 26.37 3.09
C GLU A 198 -3.95 25.96 3.82
N TRP A 199 -3.50 24.71 3.61
CA TRP A 199 -2.10 24.30 3.83
C TRP A 199 -1.59 23.51 2.63
N SER A 200 -0.50 24.01 2.05
CA SER A 200 0.25 23.48 0.92
C SER A 200 1.51 22.74 1.42
N GLN A 201 1.84 21.65 0.74
CA GLN A 201 3.21 21.14 0.54
C GLN A 201 3.97 20.64 1.77
N ARG A 202 3.71 19.39 2.20
CA ARG A 202 4.64 18.54 2.98
C ARG A 202 4.16 17.07 3.00
N GLU A 203 4.39 16.34 1.91
CA GLU A 203 4.05 14.91 1.79
C GLU A 203 5.26 14.11 1.30
N SER A 204 5.96 13.44 2.19
CA SER A 204 6.92 12.40 1.77
C SER A 204 6.95 11.17 2.67
N SER A 205 6.48 11.25 3.91
CA SER A 205 6.45 10.09 4.83
C SER A 205 5.03 9.56 5.17
N ALA A 206 3.98 10.23 4.70
CA ALA A 206 2.57 9.85 4.90
C ALA A 206 1.98 8.98 3.76
N LYS A 207 2.79 8.51 2.81
CA LYS A 207 2.30 8.01 1.51
C LYS A 207 1.58 6.66 1.56
N PHE A 208 1.93 5.76 2.49
CA PHE A 208 1.19 4.50 2.65
C PHE A 208 -0.22 4.73 3.26
N LEU A 209 -0.33 5.64 4.23
CA LEU A 209 -1.63 6.07 4.76
C LEU A 209 -2.40 6.91 3.74
N GLY A 210 -1.71 7.67 2.89
CA GLY A 210 -2.32 8.39 1.77
C GLY A 210 -2.99 7.45 0.75
N LEU A 211 -2.51 6.24 0.49
CA LEU A 211 -3.20 5.31 -0.42
C LEU A 211 -4.46 4.68 0.22
N ALA A 212 -4.40 4.35 1.51
CA ALA A 212 -5.56 3.84 2.27
C ALA A 212 -6.60 4.92 2.57
N GLU A 213 -6.19 6.16 2.91
CA GLU A 213 -7.07 7.30 3.19
C GLU A 213 -7.59 7.97 1.91
N ARG A 214 -6.81 8.01 0.82
CA ARG A 214 -7.28 8.58 -0.46
C ARG A 214 -8.28 7.67 -1.15
N TRP A 215 -8.25 6.36 -0.89
CA TRP A 215 -9.10 5.38 -1.57
C TRP A 215 -9.62 4.27 -0.65
N PRO A 216 -10.56 4.58 0.27
CA PRO A 216 -11.13 3.62 1.24
C PRO A 216 -11.88 2.41 0.61
N TRP A 217 -11.95 2.34 -0.71
CA TRP A 217 -12.56 1.24 -1.46
C TRP A 217 -11.56 0.18 -1.97
N VAL A 218 -10.24 0.40 -1.91
CA VAL A 218 -9.25 -0.63 -2.32
C VAL A 218 -9.09 -1.74 -1.27
N SER A 219 -9.66 -1.58 -0.07
CA SER A 219 -9.57 -2.52 1.07
C SER A 219 -10.13 -3.94 0.80
N GLY A 220 -10.78 -4.12 -0.35
CA GLY A 220 -11.28 -5.40 -0.84
C GLY A 220 -10.27 -6.25 -1.62
N SER A 221 -9.15 -5.72 -2.10
CA SER A 221 -8.13 -6.56 -2.77
C SER A 221 -7.35 -7.35 -1.71
N GLU A 222 -6.88 -8.54 -2.07
CA GLU A 222 -5.73 -9.11 -1.35
C GLU A 222 -4.63 -8.05 -1.37
N LEU A 223 -4.04 -7.79 -0.21
CA LEU A 223 -2.98 -6.79 -0.09
C LEU A 223 -1.89 -7.14 -1.11
N PRO A 224 -1.27 -6.14 -1.75
CA PRO A 224 -0.11 -6.42 -2.58
C PRO A 224 0.93 -7.20 -1.75
N PRO A 225 1.71 -8.10 -2.38
CA PRO A 225 2.90 -8.65 -1.76
C PRO A 225 3.72 -7.53 -1.13
N GLU A 226 4.41 -7.83 -0.03
CA GLU A 226 5.24 -6.84 0.66
C GLU A 226 6.23 -6.19 -0.31
N ASN A 227 6.80 -7.00 -1.21
CA ASN A 227 7.72 -6.56 -2.24
C ASN A 227 7.27 -7.02 -3.62
N LEU A 228 7.18 -6.08 -4.57
CA LEU A 228 7.02 -6.39 -5.99
C LEU A 228 8.39 -6.46 -6.65
N VAL A 229 8.70 -7.58 -7.28
CA VAL A 229 10.03 -7.86 -7.85
C VAL A 229 9.97 -8.01 -9.36
N PHE A 230 10.74 -7.17 -10.04
CA PHE A 230 10.86 -7.13 -11.48
C PHE A 230 12.32 -7.30 -11.92
N ARG A 231 12.50 -7.87 -13.11
CA ARG A 231 13.78 -7.89 -13.81
C ARG A 231 13.67 -7.05 -15.07
N GLY A 232 14.68 -6.24 -15.32
CA GLY A 232 14.75 -5.34 -16.46
C GLY A 232 16.17 -5.22 -16.99
N TRP A 233 16.32 -4.43 -18.05
CA TRP A 233 17.63 -4.05 -18.54
C TRP A 233 17.58 -2.68 -19.20
N PHE A 234 18.74 -2.02 -19.24
CA PHE A 234 18.96 -0.81 -20.03
C PHE A 234 20.27 -0.93 -20.82
N GLN A 235 20.46 -0.05 -21.79
CA GLN A 235 21.71 0.05 -22.55
C GLN A 235 22.53 1.24 -22.06
N GLU A 236 23.81 1.01 -21.83
CA GLU A 236 24.78 2.00 -21.41
C GLU A 236 25.91 2.09 -22.44
N ALA A 237 26.29 3.30 -22.84
CA ALA A 237 27.48 3.48 -23.66
C ALA A 237 28.72 3.23 -22.79
N SER A 238 29.48 2.20 -23.11
CA SER A 238 30.74 1.83 -22.46
C SER A 238 31.93 2.24 -23.31
N GLY A 239 32.92 2.86 -22.66
CA GLY A 239 34.22 3.20 -23.26
C GLY A 239 34.22 4.37 -24.25
N ALA A 240 35.42 4.74 -24.69
CA ALA A 240 35.63 5.87 -25.61
C ALA A 240 35.06 5.66 -27.02
N ARG A 241 34.76 4.41 -27.40
CA ARG A 241 34.19 4.05 -28.70
C ARG A 241 32.66 4.07 -28.73
N GLY A 242 32.00 4.29 -27.59
CA GLY A 242 30.53 4.38 -27.50
C GLY A 242 29.82 3.05 -27.75
N GLU A 243 30.43 1.92 -27.38
CA GLU A 243 29.79 0.61 -27.53
C GLU A 243 28.62 0.48 -26.55
N LEU A 244 27.46 0.03 -27.04
CA LEU A 244 26.27 -0.14 -26.19
C LEU A 244 26.35 -1.47 -25.45
N VAL A 245 26.60 -1.40 -24.14
CA VAL A 245 26.59 -2.55 -23.23
C VAL A 245 25.21 -2.66 -22.59
N ARG A 246 24.61 -3.85 -22.65
CA ARG A 246 23.38 -4.15 -21.94
C ARG A 246 23.68 -4.40 -20.46
N ARG A 247 22.98 -3.68 -19.58
CA ARG A 247 23.03 -3.86 -18.12
C ARG A 247 21.72 -4.44 -17.64
N GLU A 248 21.78 -5.61 -17.01
CA GLU A 248 20.62 -6.24 -16.40
C GLU A 248 20.47 -5.79 -14.95
N LEU A 249 19.23 -5.68 -14.48
CA LEU A 249 18.93 -5.29 -13.11
C LEU A 249 17.70 -6.00 -12.55
N THR A 250 17.67 -6.07 -11.22
CA THR A 250 16.50 -6.42 -10.43
C THR A 250 15.98 -5.14 -9.77
N LEU A 251 14.69 -4.88 -9.93
CA LEU A 251 13.96 -3.80 -9.27
C LEU A 251 13.01 -4.44 -8.25
N GLU A 252 13.16 -4.06 -6.99
CA GLU A 252 12.26 -4.44 -5.92
C GLU A 252 11.55 -3.19 -5.40
N TYR A 253 10.23 -3.24 -5.26
CA TYR A 253 9.42 -2.16 -4.73
C TYR A 253 8.72 -2.62 -3.46
N ASN A 254 9.04 -2.00 -2.33
CA ASN A 254 8.39 -2.29 -1.06
C ASN A 254 7.06 -1.55 -0.97
N CYS A 255 5.95 -2.29 -1.03
CA CYS A 255 4.60 -1.73 -1.04
C CYS A 255 4.25 -1.00 0.26
N CYS A 256 4.83 -1.40 1.39
CA CYS A 256 4.57 -0.81 2.70
C CYS A 256 5.31 0.53 2.88
N ARG A 257 6.55 0.61 2.40
CA ARG A 257 7.43 1.79 2.57
C ARG A 257 7.38 2.74 1.39
N GLY A 258 6.96 2.27 0.21
CA GLY A 258 7.02 3.03 -1.05
C GLY A 258 8.46 3.27 -1.53
N GLU A 259 9.39 2.39 -1.15
CA GLU A 259 10.81 2.48 -1.49
C GLU A 259 11.16 1.52 -2.62
N PHE A 260 12.14 1.90 -3.44
CA PHE A 260 12.66 1.09 -4.51
C PHE A 260 14.09 0.65 -4.20
N VAL A 261 14.37 -0.61 -4.42
CA VAL A 261 15.71 -1.20 -4.35
C VAL A 261 16.09 -1.64 -5.75
N VAL A 262 17.22 -1.14 -6.24
CA VAL A 262 17.76 -1.49 -7.56
C VAL A 262 19.09 -2.19 -7.39
N GLN A 263 19.19 -3.41 -7.90
CA GLN A 263 20.42 -4.20 -7.90
C GLN A 263 20.87 -4.48 -9.34
N LEU A 264 22.10 -4.11 -9.67
CA LEU A 264 22.67 -4.38 -10.99
C LEU A 264 23.29 -5.79 -11.03
N SER A 265 23.03 -6.54 -12.09
CA SER A 265 23.63 -7.87 -12.27
C SER A 265 25.16 -7.76 -12.39
N GLY A 266 25.87 -8.54 -11.57
CA GLY A 266 27.33 -8.53 -11.48
C GLY A 266 27.93 -7.38 -10.66
N SER A 267 27.11 -6.62 -9.93
CA SER A 267 27.57 -5.63 -8.95
C SER A 267 27.04 -5.96 -7.57
N ASP A 268 27.88 -5.82 -6.55
CA ASP A 268 27.48 -5.95 -5.13
C ASP A 268 26.81 -4.67 -4.59
N LYS A 269 26.60 -3.67 -5.45
CA LYS A 269 26.00 -2.40 -5.06
C LYS A 269 24.49 -2.45 -5.19
N GLU A 270 23.84 -2.11 -4.10
CA GLU A 270 22.41 -1.90 -4.00
C GLU A 270 22.10 -0.40 -3.96
N TYR A 271 21.14 0.05 -4.77
CA TYR A 271 20.70 1.44 -4.80
C TYR A 271 19.29 1.54 -4.23
N VAL A 272 19.16 2.21 -3.08
CA VAL A 272 17.85 2.50 -2.48
C VAL A 272 17.39 3.87 -2.97
N LEU A 273 16.23 3.91 -3.63
CA LEU A 273 15.61 5.12 -4.16
C LEU A 273 14.29 5.38 -3.42
N SER A 274 14.11 6.61 -2.93
CA SER A 274 12.89 6.99 -2.21
C SER A 274 11.67 7.16 -3.11
N HIS A 275 11.86 7.48 -4.38
CA HIS A 275 10.80 7.59 -5.37
C HIS A 275 11.36 7.57 -6.79
N ILE A 276 10.53 7.15 -7.74
CA ILE A 276 10.79 7.28 -9.17
C ILE A 276 9.72 8.21 -9.77
N PRO A 277 10.08 9.24 -10.55
CA PRO A 277 9.09 10.05 -11.24
C PRO A 277 8.45 9.25 -12.39
N GLY A 278 7.13 9.24 -12.45
CA GLY A 278 6.31 8.58 -13.46
C GLY A 278 5.34 9.54 -14.14
N LYS A 279 4.53 8.99 -15.06
CA LYS A 279 3.55 9.76 -15.86
C LYS A 279 2.49 10.47 -15.01
N TYR A 280 2.10 9.86 -13.89
CA TYR A 280 0.99 10.31 -13.04
C TYR A 280 1.47 10.85 -11.68
N GLY A 281 2.75 11.18 -11.56
CA GLY A 281 3.40 11.54 -10.28
C GLY A 281 4.46 10.52 -9.89
N ALA A 282 4.71 10.36 -8.60
CA ALA A 282 5.61 9.30 -8.13
C ALA A 282 5.04 7.93 -8.50
N VAL A 283 5.89 7.07 -9.08
CA VAL A 283 5.57 5.68 -9.40
C VAL A 283 5.14 4.96 -8.13
N THR A 284 4.04 4.20 -8.20
CA THR A 284 3.59 3.31 -7.14
C THR A 284 3.36 1.90 -7.70
N GLU A 285 2.91 0.96 -6.87
CA GLU A 285 2.55 -0.41 -7.25
C GLU A 285 1.59 -0.49 -8.44
N LEU A 286 0.74 0.52 -8.65
CA LEU A 286 -0.23 0.55 -9.75
C LEU A 286 0.40 0.88 -11.11
N ASP A 287 1.60 1.48 -11.11
CA ASP A 287 2.32 1.84 -12.33
C ASP A 287 3.26 0.70 -12.79
N LEU A 288 3.56 -0.26 -11.91
CA LEU A 288 4.54 -1.31 -12.15
C LEU A 288 3.91 -2.52 -12.86
N HIS A 289 4.41 -2.81 -14.06
CA HIS A 289 3.98 -3.96 -14.86
C HIS A 289 5.09 -4.37 -15.83
N VAL A 290 4.99 -5.59 -16.38
CA VAL A 290 5.91 -6.03 -17.44
C VAL A 290 5.65 -5.20 -18.70
N GLY A 291 6.70 -4.58 -19.23
CA GLY A 291 6.67 -3.60 -20.32
C GLY A 291 6.71 -2.15 -19.86
N ALA A 292 6.60 -1.87 -18.55
CA ALA A 292 6.73 -0.51 -18.02
C ALA A 292 8.14 0.03 -18.26
N VAL A 293 8.23 1.30 -18.71
CA VAL A 293 9.50 2.00 -18.92
C VAL A 293 9.68 3.03 -17.81
N LEU A 294 10.70 2.83 -16.97
CA LEU A 294 11.02 3.67 -15.82
C LEU A 294 12.35 4.40 -16.02
N GLN A 295 12.52 5.56 -15.41
CA GLN A 295 13.81 6.27 -15.39
C GLN A 295 14.60 5.83 -14.16
N LEU A 296 15.51 4.86 -14.32
CA LEU A 296 16.36 4.34 -13.25
C LEU A 296 17.80 4.79 -13.47
N LEU A 297 18.42 5.39 -12.45
CA LEU A 297 19.82 5.86 -12.52
C LEU A 297 20.09 6.78 -13.74
N GLY A 298 19.10 7.58 -14.13
CA GLY A 298 19.17 8.46 -15.30
C GLY A 298 19.05 7.76 -16.67
N LYS A 299 18.65 6.48 -16.69
CA LYS A 299 18.48 5.68 -17.91
C LYS A 299 17.05 5.14 -18.03
N PRO A 300 16.45 5.18 -19.24
CA PRO A 300 15.19 4.50 -19.49
C PRO A 300 15.41 2.98 -19.40
N THR A 301 14.73 2.35 -18.46
CA THR A 301 14.79 0.91 -18.21
C THR A 301 13.42 0.32 -18.42
N GLU A 302 13.31 -0.68 -19.29
CA GLU A 302 12.08 -1.44 -19.49
C GLU A 302 12.06 -2.67 -18.58
N LEU A 303 10.98 -2.84 -17.83
CA LEU A 303 10.74 -4.03 -17.01
C LEU A 303 10.33 -5.18 -17.93
N LYS A 304 11.10 -6.26 -17.96
CA LYS A 304 10.89 -7.38 -18.90
C LYS A 304 10.21 -8.57 -18.27
N GLN A 305 10.41 -8.79 -16.98
CA GLN A 305 9.89 -9.93 -16.26
C GLN A 305 9.50 -9.52 -14.83
N ALA A 306 8.58 -10.26 -14.25
CA ALA A 306 8.22 -10.16 -12.84
C ALA A 306 8.40 -11.55 -12.20
N ASN A 307 8.66 -11.61 -10.89
CA ASN A 307 8.61 -12.91 -10.20
C ASN A 307 7.18 -13.47 -10.21
N LEU A 308 7.04 -14.75 -9.86
CA LEU A 308 5.73 -15.43 -9.93
C LEU A 308 4.68 -14.74 -9.05
N GLU A 309 5.02 -14.42 -7.80
CA GLU A 309 4.13 -13.75 -6.85
C GLU A 309 3.65 -12.38 -7.36
N THR A 310 4.57 -11.52 -7.80
CA THR A 310 4.25 -10.21 -8.40
C THR A 310 3.37 -10.37 -9.63
N SER A 311 3.73 -11.28 -10.54
CA SER A 311 2.96 -11.49 -11.77
C SER A 311 1.53 -11.99 -11.50
N THR A 312 1.36 -12.90 -10.54
CA THR A 312 0.04 -13.43 -10.17
C THR A 312 -0.82 -12.39 -9.49
N TRP A 313 -0.24 -11.56 -8.62
CA TRP A 313 -0.94 -10.42 -8.02
C TRP A 313 -1.40 -9.42 -9.09
N ILE A 314 -0.51 -8.98 -9.98
CA ILE A 314 -0.84 -8.04 -11.07
C ILE A 314 -1.98 -8.59 -11.92
N GLN A 315 -1.89 -9.86 -12.36
CA GLN A 315 -2.92 -10.48 -13.21
C GLN A 315 -4.27 -10.57 -12.50
N ARG A 316 -4.27 -10.92 -11.21
CA ARG A 316 -5.50 -10.98 -10.41
C ARG A 316 -6.12 -9.59 -10.26
N GLU A 317 -5.31 -8.59 -9.94
CA GLU A 317 -5.78 -7.22 -9.75
C GLU A 317 -6.28 -6.60 -11.06
N ALA A 318 -5.55 -6.83 -12.16
CA ALA A 318 -5.97 -6.51 -13.51
C ALA A 318 -7.35 -7.11 -13.84
N SER A 319 -7.52 -8.42 -13.58
CA SER A 319 -8.79 -9.13 -13.81
C SER A 319 -9.93 -8.63 -12.92
N ARG A 320 -9.62 -8.20 -11.69
CA ARG A 320 -10.59 -7.62 -10.77
C ARG A 320 -11.08 -6.27 -11.29
N LEU A 321 -10.16 -5.41 -11.73
CA LEU A 321 -10.49 -4.11 -12.32
C LEU A 321 -11.31 -4.27 -13.61
N ASP A 322 -10.98 -5.24 -14.48
CA ASP A 322 -11.75 -5.50 -15.70
C ASP A 322 -13.21 -5.87 -15.38
N LYS A 323 -13.42 -6.76 -14.40
CA LYS A 323 -14.79 -7.15 -13.97
C LYS A 323 -15.58 -5.98 -13.41
N LEU A 324 -14.91 -5.08 -12.67
CA LEU A 324 -15.52 -3.87 -12.14
C LEU A 324 -15.87 -2.89 -13.26
N GLU A 325 -14.93 -2.67 -14.19
CA GLU A 325 -15.13 -1.82 -15.36
C GLU A 325 -16.31 -2.29 -16.19
N GLU A 326 -16.37 -3.58 -16.54
CA GLU A 326 -17.50 -4.16 -17.28
C GLU A 326 -18.83 -4.03 -16.53
N GLY A 327 -18.81 -4.24 -15.21
CA GLY A 327 -19.99 -4.12 -14.36
C GLY A 327 -20.54 -2.69 -14.28
N LEU A 328 -19.64 -1.72 -14.13
CA LEU A 328 -19.96 -0.31 -14.16
C LEU A 328 -20.45 0.10 -15.55
N LEU A 329 -19.79 -0.33 -16.63
CA LEU A 329 -20.22 -0.08 -18.01
C LEU A 329 -21.63 -0.61 -18.27
N ARG A 330 -21.94 -1.84 -17.83
CA ARG A 330 -23.30 -2.41 -17.92
C ARG A 330 -24.32 -1.53 -17.19
N SER A 331 -23.97 -1.03 -16.01
CA SER A 331 -24.84 -0.17 -15.20
C SER A 331 -25.05 1.21 -15.85
N VAL A 332 -23.97 1.84 -16.33
CA VAL A 332 -24.01 3.12 -17.04
C VAL A 332 -24.83 2.99 -18.33
N ARG A 333 -24.70 1.91 -19.11
CA ARG A 333 -25.54 1.70 -20.31
C ARG A 333 -27.01 1.51 -19.97
N LYS A 334 -27.31 0.76 -18.90
CA LYS A 334 -28.69 0.51 -18.45
C LYS A 334 -29.42 1.82 -18.11
N TYR A 335 -28.77 2.75 -17.42
CA TYR A 335 -29.40 3.99 -16.96
C TYR A 335 -29.16 5.20 -17.88
N GLY A 336 -28.06 5.21 -18.63
CA GLY A 336 -27.71 6.29 -19.55
C GLY A 336 -28.71 6.45 -20.71
N VAL A 337 -29.31 5.36 -21.18
CA VAL A 337 -30.36 5.40 -22.23
C VAL A 337 -31.62 6.14 -21.75
N HIS A 338 -31.92 6.06 -20.46
CA HIS A 338 -33.12 6.65 -19.86
C HIS A 338 -32.93 8.13 -19.47
N SER A 339 -31.70 8.65 -19.50
CA SER A 339 -31.37 10.03 -19.16
C SER A 339 -31.47 11.00 -20.37
N THR A 340 -32.02 10.53 -21.49
CA THR A 340 -32.05 11.25 -22.79
C THR A 340 -32.98 12.47 -22.84
N HIS A 341 -33.62 12.85 -21.75
CA HIS A 341 -34.33 14.13 -21.66
C HIS A 341 -33.42 15.34 -21.42
N ALA A 342 -32.12 15.14 -21.13
CA ALA A 342 -31.13 16.22 -21.10
C ALA A 342 -30.27 16.18 -22.37
N ALA A 343 -30.38 17.23 -23.20
CA ALA A 343 -29.89 17.34 -24.58
C ALA A 343 -28.34 17.27 -24.81
N GLY A 344 -27.57 16.65 -23.92
CA GLY A 344 -26.12 16.48 -24.03
C GLY A 344 -25.57 15.05 -23.87
N GLY A 345 -26.41 14.05 -23.58
CA GLY A 345 -25.95 12.72 -23.12
C GLY A 345 -25.30 11.78 -24.16
N ALA A 346 -25.54 11.98 -25.45
CA ALA A 346 -25.14 11.00 -26.48
C ALA A 346 -23.62 10.96 -26.78
N GLN A 347 -22.86 12.01 -26.45
CA GLN A 347 -21.41 12.03 -26.68
C GLN A 347 -20.61 11.33 -25.57
N ALA A 348 -21.16 11.16 -24.37
CA ALA A 348 -20.45 10.52 -23.25
C ALA A 348 -20.28 8.99 -23.44
N ALA A 349 -21.23 8.32 -24.09
CA ALA A 349 -21.22 6.87 -24.25
C ALA A 349 -20.29 6.36 -25.38
N LYS A 350 -19.86 7.23 -26.31
CA LYS A 350 -19.09 6.84 -27.50
C LYS A 350 -17.56 6.78 -27.28
N VAL A 351 -17.08 7.17 -26.10
CA VAL A 351 -15.63 7.42 -25.87
C VAL A 351 -14.86 6.21 -25.31
N VAL A 352 -15.50 5.14 -24.80
CA VAL A 352 -14.78 4.12 -24.00
C VAL A 352 -15.01 2.71 -24.51
N PHE A 353 -14.44 2.40 -25.68
CA PHE A 353 -14.14 1.04 -26.09
C PHE A 353 -12.77 1.05 -26.75
N ARG A 354 -11.72 1.06 -25.92
CA ARG A 354 -10.38 0.67 -26.37
C ARG A 354 -10.29 -0.85 -26.26
N SER A 355 -9.68 -1.49 -27.25
CA SER A 355 -9.33 -2.91 -27.14
C SER A 355 -8.46 -3.12 -25.90
N LEU A 356 -8.84 -4.05 -25.04
CA LEU A 356 -8.10 -4.35 -23.82
C LEU A 356 -6.71 -4.89 -24.20
N PRO A 357 -5.61 -4.25 -23.76
CA PRO A 357 -4.27 -4.83 -23.92
C PRO A 357 -4.14 -6.12 -23.10
N ASN A 358 -3.16 -6.95 -23.49
CA ASN A 358 -2.84 -8.23 -22.83
C ASN A 358 -2.77 -8.05 -21.29
N PRO A 359 -3.48 -8.85 -20.49
CA PRO A 359 -3.57 -8.68 -19.03
C PRO A 359 -2.21 -8.69 -18.31
N ALA A 360 -1.18 -9.33 -18.88
CA ALA A 360 0.14 -9.41 -18.27
C ALA A 360 0.98 -8.11 -18.36
N GLY A 361 0.59 -7.16 -19.21
CA GLY A 361 1.28 -5.87 -19.41
C GLY A 361 0.36 -4.67 -19.18
N ALA A 362 -0.68 -4.83 -18.36
CA ALA A 362 -1.66 -3.80 -18.13
C ALA A 362 -1.18 -2.78 -17.08
N ASP A 363 -1.21 -1.50 -17.44
CA ASP A 363 -1.11 -0.37 -16.52
C ASP A 363 -2.33 -0.37 -15.59
N LEU A 364 -2.15 -0.85 -14.34
CA LEU A 364 -3.22 -0.94 -13.34
C LEU A 364 -3.75 0.43 -12.97
N ARG A 365 -2.90 1.47 -12.96
CA ARG A 365 -3.33 2.85 -12.68
C ARG A 365 -4.27 3.37 -13.74
N GLN A 366 -4.00 3.10 -15.02
CA GLN A 366 -4.91 3.47 -16.11
C GLN A 366 -6.28 2.81 -15.91
N ARG A 367 -6.34 1.50 -15.66
CA ARG A 367 -7.59 0.78 -15.40
C ARG A 367 -8.32 1.33 -14.17
N HIS A 368 -7.60 1.62 -13.11
CA HIS A 368 -8.17 2.24 -11.91
C HIS A 368 -8.80 3.60 -12.22
N THR A 369 -8.11 4.43 -13.01
CA THR A 369 -8.61 5.74 -13.45
C THR A 369 -9.88 5.61 -14.30
N ASP A 370 -9.95 4.59 -15.16
CA ASP A 370 -11.13 4.32 -15.98
C ASP A 370 -12.32 3.85 -15.14
N VAL A 371 -12.08 2.97 -14.15
CA VAL A 371 -13.09 2.55 -13.15
C VAL A 371 -13.61 3.75 -12.35
N GLU A 372 -12.73 4.62 -11.85
CA GLU A 372 -13.12 5.84 -11.14
C GLU A 372 -13.97 6.77 -12.01
N ARG A 373 -13.58 6.94 -13.28
CA ARG A 373 -14.33 7.78 -14.23
C ARG A 373 -15.73 7.23 -14.44
N LEU A 374 -15.86 5.93 -14.66
CA LEU A 374 -17.17 5.28 -14.81
C LEU A 374 -18.02 5.38 -13.54
N TYR A 375 -17.38 5.26 -12.38
CA TYR A 375 -18.04 5.43 -11.09
C TYR A 375 -18.62 6.84 -10.95
N ARG A 376 -17.87 7.89 -11.28
CA ARG A 376 -18.36 9.28 -11.24
C ARG A 376 -19.56 9.49 -12.17
N VAL A 377 -19.49 8.97 -13.39
CA VAL A 377 -20.62 9.01 -14.34
C VAL A 377 -21.84 8.29 -13.78
N LEU A 378 -21.65 7.11 -13.17
CA LEU A 378 -22.75 6.37 -12.54
C LEU A 378 -23.33 7.12 -11.33
N GLN A 379 -22.49 7.81 -10.55
CA GLN A 379 -22.91 8.62 -9.41
C GLN A 379 -23.80 9.79 -9.85
N GLU A 380 -23.50 10.43 -10.98
CA GLU A 380 -24.34 11.49 -11.56
C GLU A 380 -25.68 10.96 -12.07
N ILE A 381 -25.69 9.79 -12.73
CA ILE A 381 -26.91 9.22 -13.33
C ILE A 381 -27.80 8.55 -12.26
N ARG A 382 -27.20 7.78 -11.35
CA ARG A 382 -27.91 6.98 -10.34
C ARG A 382 -27.05 6.76 -9.07
N PRO A 383 -27.10 7.67 -8.09
CA PRO A 383 -26.32 7.57 -6.85
C PRO A 383 -26.53 6.26 -6.08
N SER A 384 -27.74 5.70 -6.07
CA SER A 384 -28.05 4.45 -5.35
C SER A 384 -27.23 3.25 -5.85
N ASP A 385 -27.04 3.17 -7.16
CA ASP A 385 -26.35 2.04 -7.79
C ASP A 385 -24.84 2.26 -7.71
N ALA A 386 -24.38 3.51 -7.80
CA ALA A 386 -22.99 3.86 -7.49
C ALA A 386 -22.62 3.44 -6.06
N GLU A 387 -23.46 3.70 -5.06
CA GLU A 387 -23.19 3.26 -3.69
C GLU A 387 -23.17 1.72 -3.55
N THR A 388 -24.01 1.02 -4.32
CA THR A 388 -23.98 -0.46 -4.37
C THR A 388 -22.65 -0.96 -4.95
N TRP A 389 -22.14 -0.33 -6.01
CA TRP A 389 -20.84 -0.66 -6.57
C TRP A 389 -19.70 -0.30 -5.63
N ARG A 390 -19.78 0.83 -4.93
CA ARG A 390 -18.80 1.21 -3.89
C ARG A 390 -18.65 0.09 -2.86
N ARG A 391 -19.76 -0.44 -2.35
CA ARG A 391 -19.74 -1.58 -1.42
C ARG A 391 -19.11 -2.83 -2.05
N LYS A 392 -19.41 -3.14 -3.31
CA LYS A 392 -18.81 -4.29 -4.02
C LYS A 392 -17.30 -4.14 -4.23
N VAL A 393 -16.82 -2.92 -4.45
CA VAL A 393 -15.38 -2.63 -4.60
C VAL A 393 -14.68 -2.75 -3.22
N SER A 394 -15.33 -2.24 -2.16
CA SER A 394 -14.82 -2.32 -0.78
C SER A 394 -14.90 -3.72 -0.15
N GLN A 395 -15.85 -4.56 -0.57
CA GLN A 395 -16.02 -5.90 -0.02
C GLN A 395 -14.92 -6.82 -0.52
N ARG A 396 -14.17 -7.41 0.42
CA ARG A 396 -13.22 -8.48 0.12
C ARG A 396 -13.96 -9.63 -0.55
N PRO A 397 -13.48 -10.18 -1.68
CA PRO A 397 -13.94 -11.48 -2.12
C PRO A 397 -13.63 -12.44 -0.96
N ARG A 398 -14.67 -13.01 -0.35
CA ARG A 398 -14.48 -14.14 0.55
C ARG A 398 -13.99 -15.29 -0.32
N THR A 399 -12.67 -15.47 -0.37
CA THR A 399 -12.08 -16.65 -0.98
C THR A 399 -12.43 -17.82 -0.07
N THR A 400 -13.60 -18.42 -0.29
CA THR A 400 -13.93 -19.69 0.35
C THR A 400 -13.02 -20.73 -0.28
N VAL A 401 -11.83 -20.94 0.31
CA VAL A 401 -10.92 -22.01 -0.10
C VAL A 401 -11.62 -23.32 0.28
N ARG A 402 -12.35 -23.89 -0.68
CA ARG A 402 -12.96 -25.20 -0.53
C ARG A 402 -11.83 -26.22 -0.71
N ILE A 403 -11.14 -26.56 0.38
CA ILE A 403 -10.19 -27.67 0.41
C ILE A 403 -11.02 -28.93 0.20
N GLN A 404 -11.05 -29.43 -1.04
CA GLN A 404 -11.56 -30.77 -1.30
C GLN A 404 -10.50 -31.73 -0.76
N HIS A 405 -10.76 -32.28 0.44
CA HIS A 405 -10.07 -33.49 0.88
C HIS A 405 -10.38 -34.58 -0.16
N ARG A 406 -9.34 -34.94 -0.92
CA ARG A 406 -9.37 -36.09 -1.81
C ARG A 406 -9.09 -37.29 -0.92
N ASP A 407 -10.15 -37.98 -0.51
CA ASP A 407 -10.03 -39.27 0.15
C ASP A 407 -9.51 -40.28 -0.87
N ASP A 408 -8.20 -40.50 -0.86
CA ASP A 408 -7.59 -41.64 -1.52
C ASP A 408 -7.93 -42.89 -0.70
N ALA A 409 -9.10 -43.46 -1.00
CA ALA A 409 -9.49 -44.78 -0.51
C ALA A 409 -8.59 -45.83 -1.15
N ALA A 410 -7.62 -46.30 -0.37
CA ALA A 410 -6.85 -47.52 -0.63
C ALA A 410 -7.81 -48.72 -0.74
N GLY A 411 -7.62 -49.53 -1.79
CA GLY A 411 -8.40 -50.73 -2.01
C GLY A 411 -7.66 -51.78 -2.82
N SER A 412 -7.41 -52.91 -2.15
CA SER A 412 -7.29 -54.26 -2.70
C SER A 412 -5.90 -54.79 -3.07
N THR A 413 -5.24 -55.33 -2.04
CA THR A 413 -4.38 -56.50 -2.13
C THR A 413 -5.17 -57.70 -2.69
N ARG A 414 -4.65 -58.37 -3.72
CA ARG A 414 -5.08 -59.73 -4.08
C ARG A 414 -3.87 -60.63 -4.28
N THR A 415 -3.81 -61.58 -3.36
CA THR A 415 -2.97 -62.76 -3.28
C THR A 415 -2.99 -63.59 -4.57
N THR A 416 -1.82 -63.93 -5.09
CA THR A 416 -1.61 -65.13 -5.91
C THR A 416 -0.40 -65.88 -5.37
N MET A 417 -0.66 -67.12 -4.98
CA MET A 417 0.30 -68.15 -4.57
C MET A 417 1.11 -68.67 -5.77
N GLU A 418 2.26 -69.24 -5.43
CA GLU A 418 2.95 -70.38 -6.06
C GLU A 418 3.35 -70.26 -7.54
N ASN A 419 4.66 -70.17 -7.80
CA ASN A 419 5.40 -71.41 -8.06
C ASN A 419 6.92 -71.24 -8.03
N SER A 420 7.50 -72.34 -7.57
CA SER A 420 8.89 -72.76 -7.45
C SER A 420 9.69 -72.73 -8.75
N GLU A 421 11.02 -72.61 -8.58
CA GLU A 421 12.13 -73.29 -9.29
C GLU A 421 13.29 -72.29 -9.48
N GLU A 422 14.36 -72.35 -8.69
CA GLU A 422 15.52 -73.27 -8.74
C GLU A 422 16.68 -72.68 -9.57
N CYS A 423 17.90 -72.89 -9.02
CA CYS A 423 19.23 -72.62 -9.60
C CYS A 423 19.65 -71.13 -9.70
N GLY A 424 20.76 -70.67 -9.14
CA GLY A 424 21.93 -71.34 -8.59
C GLY A 424 23.19 -70.64 -9.08
N GLY A 425 24.01 -70.15 -8.14
CA GLY A 425 25.47 -70.15 -8.24
C GLY A 425 26.17 -69.05 -9.05
N GLY A 426 27.02 -68.30 -8.33
CA GLY A 426 28.46 -68.40 -8.58
C GLY A 426 29.12 -67.24 -9.32
N GLU A 427 29.92 -66.49 -8.56
CA GLU A 427 31.03 -65.67 -9.04
C GLU A 427 32.04 -66.51 -9.85
N TYR A 428 32.36 -66.05 -11.06
CA TYR A 428 33.72 -65.82 -11.60
C TYR A 428 33.62 -64.99 -12.89
#